data_AF-A0A812NGN1-F1
#
_entry.id   AF-A0A812NGN1-F1
#
_cell.length_a   1.000
_cell.length_b   1.000
_cell.length_c   1.000
_cell.angle_alpha   90.00
_cell.angle_beta   90.00
_cell.angle_gamma   90.00
#
_symmetry.space_group_name_H-M   'P 1'
#
loop_
_entity.id
_entity.type
_entity.pdbx_description
1 polymer ?
#
loop_
_entity_poly.entity_id
_entity_poly.type
_entity_poly.pdbx_seq_one_letter_code
_entity_poly.pdbx_strand_id
1 'polypeptide(L)'
;RLTTDFGTIWHVISGNKFVVEAAVNCRSKFHVQIGEMKVVGFQHEQFSEGLLPHLTLENLIAGLPYLLMIFLCFAYMGLSSLCKEGEPDPTTSLLLQLKKSLCVDDWEASLRSVGVVVLIFSVCYRKMHLLTGKRKSA
;
A
#
# COMPACT_ATOMS: atom_id res chain seq x y z
N ARG A 1 13.48 -9.17 31.49
CA ARG A 1 12.81 -9.73 30.29
C ARG A 1 12.34 -8.54 29.44
N LEU A 2 13.04 -8.20 28.33
CA LEU A 2 12.78 -6.94 27.60
C LEU A 2 11.30 -6.74 27.19
N THR A 3 10.65 -7.77 26.69
CA THR A 3 9.25 -7.68 26.22
C THR A 3 8.22 -7.55 27.34
N THR A 4 8.49 -8.12 28.51
CA THR A 4 7.60 -8.05 29.68
C THR A 4 7.72 -6.71 30.39
N ASP A 5 8.95 -6.19 30.48
CA ASP A 5 9.27 -5.04 31.32
C ASP A 5 9.13 -3.71 30.56
N PHE A 6 9.35 -3.73 29.23
CA PHE A 6 9.45 -2.51 28.41
C PHE A 6 8.57 -2.55 27.14
N GLY A 7 7.67 -3.52 27.03
CA GLY A 7 6.75 -3.64 25.90
C GLY A 7 7.32 -4.41 24.71
N THR A 8 6.48 -4.63 23.69
CA THR A 8 6.74 -5.54 22.58
C THR A 8 7.56 -4.89 21.44
N ILE A 9 7.98 -5.71 20.48
CA ILE A 9 8.72 -5.34 19.24
C ILE A 9 10.12 -4.79 19.53
N TRP A 10 11.03 -5.70 19.87
CA TRP A 10 12.46 -5.42 20.02
C TRP A 10 13.24 -5.97 18.83
N HIS A 11 14.05 -5.11 18.23
CA HIS A 11 15.07 -5.51 17.27
C HIS A 11 16.40 -5.60 18.02
N VAL A 12 16.99 -6.79 18.05
CA VAL A 12 18.28 -7.03 18.72
C VAL A 12 19.26 -7.57 17.69
N ILE A 13 20.41 -6.90 17.59
CA ILE A 13 21.51 -7.27 16.71
C ILE A 13 22.72 -7.54 17.61
N SER A 14 23.33 -8.72 17.46
CA SER A 14 24.57 -9.08 18.14
C SER A 14 25.62 -9.53 17.15
N GLY A 15 26.88 -9.13 17.39
CA GLY A 15 28.01 -9.52 16.56
C GLY A 15 29.25 -8.67 16.83
N ASN A 16 30.40 -9.13 16.33
CA ASN A 16 31.68 -8.49 16.64
C ASN A 16 31.98 -7.28 15.73
N LYS A 17 31.41 -7.27 14.53
CA LYS A 17 31.62 -6.21 13.52
C LYS A 17 30.33 -5.95 12.75
N PHE A 18 29.65 -4.85 13.08
CA PHE A 18 28.54 -4.31 12.31
C PHE A 18 28.48 -2.80 12.47
N VAL A 19 27.85 -2.14 11.48
CA VAL A 19 27.47 -0.73 11.52
C VAL A 19 25.96 -0.70 11.32
N VAL A 20 25.25 0.01 12.19
CA VAL A 20 23.80 0.14 12.15
C VAL A 20 23.43 1.61 12.22
N GLU A 21 22.46 2.00 11.43
CA GLU A 21 21.86 3.33 11.47
C GLU A 21 20.55 3.26 12.26
N ALA A 22 20.28 4.26 13.10
CA ALA A 22 19.07 4.29 13.90
C ALA A 22 17.85 4.54 13.01
N ALA A 23 16.80 3.74 13.15
CA ALA A 23 15.52 4.02 12.51
C ALA A 23 14.91 5.33 13.07
N VAL A 24 14.17 6.06 12.23
CA VAL A 24 13.59 7.37 12.59
C VAL A 24 12.61 7.28 13.77
N ASN A 25 11.98 6.12 13.97
CA ASN A 25 10.93 5.89 14.98
C ASN A 25 11.36 4.88 16.06
N CYS A 26 12.43 5.19 16.81
CA CYS A 26 12.88 4.35 17.93
C CYS A 26 12.46 4.95 19.29
N ARG A 27 11.82 4.16 20.16
CA ARG A 27 11.33 4.63 21.48
C ARG A 27 12.16 4.19 22.68
N SER A 28 13.14 3.32 22.49
CA SER A 28 14.12 2.91 23.50
C SER A 28 15.28 2.23 22.79
N LYS A 29 16.52 2.48 23.23
CA LYS A 29 17.71 1.86 22.64
C LYS A 29 18.76 1.55 23.71
N PHE A 30 19.46 0.44 23.53
CA PHE A 30 20.63 0.10 24.32
C PHE A 30 21.76 -0.36 23.41
N HIS A 31 22.97 -0.10 23.86
CA HIS A 31 24.20 -0.59 23.26
C HIS A 31 25.07 -1.12 24.38
N VAL A 32 25.43 -2.40 24.28
CA VAL A 32 26.25 -3.09 25.27
C VAL A 32 27.37 -3.80 24.54
N GLN A 33 28.59 -3.70 25.06
CA GLN A 33 29.74 -4.44 24.56
C GLN A 33 30.23 -5.39 25.65
N ILE A 34 30.32 -6.68 25.32
CA ILE A 34 30.80 -7.75 26.22
C ILE A 34 31.97 -8.44 25.51
N GLY A 35 33.19 -8.09 25.90
CA GLY A 35 34.40 -8.50 25.17
C GLY A 35 34.41 -7.94 23.74
N GLU A 36 34.58 -8.82 22.74
CA GLU A 36 34.50 -8.45 21.32
C GLU A 36 33.06 -8.39 20.78
N MET A 37 32.08 -8.88 21.54
CA MET A 37 30.68 -8.91 21.13
C MET A 37 30.04 -7.56 21.37
N LYS A 38 29.46 -6.96 20.31
CA LYS A 38 28.56 -5.81 20.43
C LYS A 38 27.13 -6.30 20.36
N VAL A 39 26.27 -5.75 21.22
CA VAL A 39 24.83 -6.00 21.23
C VAL A 39 24.14 -4.66 21.19
N VAL A 40 23.35 -4.44 20.13
CA VAL A 40 22.49 -3.27 19.99
C VAL A 40 21.05 -3.76 20.02
N GLY A 41 20.23 -3.14 20.85
CA GLY A 41 18.80 -3.37 20.86
C GLY A 41 18.03 -2.07 20.76
N PHE A 42 16.97 -2.06 19.96
CA PHE A 42 16.05 -0.94 19.91
C PHE A 42 14.60 -1.41 19.82
N GLN A 43 13.71 -0.62 20.39
CA GLN A 43 12.28 -0.79 20.28
C GLN A 43 11.75 0.10 19.15
N HIS A 44 11.08 -0.51 18.18
CA HIS A 44 10.49 0.20 17.05
C HIS A 44 9.03 0.56 17.34
N GLU A 45 8.66 1.82 17.19
CA GLU A 45 7.25 2.20 17.20
C GLU A 45 6.65 1.98 15.81
N GLN A 46 5.86 0.92 15.68
CA GLN A 46 5.00 0.73 14.54
C GLN A 46 3.82 1.70 14.68
N PHE A 47 4.00 2.95 14.21
CA PHE A 47 3.01 4.04 14.19
C PHE A 47 2.11 4.07 15.43
N SER A 48 2.58 4.73 16.49
CA SER A 48 1.89 4.88 17.76
C SER A 48 0.49 5.51 17.65
N GLU A 49 0.14 6.08 16.50
CA GLU A 49 -1.13 6.77 16.28
C GLU A 49 -2.16 5.97 15.43
N GLY A 50 -1.80 4.80 14.88
CA GLY A 50 -2.70 4.04 13.99
C GLY A 50 -2.87 4.67 12.61
N LEU A 51 -3.72 4.09 11.75
CA LEU A 51 -3.88 4.50 10.35
C LEU A 51 -4.64 5.84 10.18
N LEU A 52 -5.50 6.15 11.15
CA LEU A 52 -6.41 7.31 11.17
C LEU A 52 -5.72 8.68 11.17
N PRO A 53 -4.70 8.95 12.00
CA PRO A 53 -4.01 10.24 11.99
C PRO A 53 -3.11 10.45 10.77
N HIS A 54 -2.72 9.38 10.09
CA HIS A 54 -2.02 9.46 8.80
C HIS A 54 -2.99 9.53 7.60
N LEU A 55 -4.29 9.30 7.80
CA LEU A 55 -5.33 9.56 6.81
C LEU A 55 -5.65 11.06 6.73
N THR A 56 -4.66 11.85 6.34
CA THR A 56 -4.92 13.23 5.92
C THR A 56 -5.53 13.21 4.52
N LEU A 57 -6.35 14.22 4.20
CA LEU A 57 -6.88 14.39 2.84
C LEU A 57 -5.75 14.47 1.81
N GLU A 58 -4.60 15.06 2.17
CA GLU A 58 -3.40 15.11 1.34
C GLU A 58 -2.86 13.71 1.03
N ASN A 59 -2.72 12.85 2.05
CA ASN A 59 -2.26 11.46 1.87
C ASN A 59 -3.28 10.62 1.11
N LEU A 60 -4.59 10.86 1.30
CA LEU A 60 -5.65 10.19 0.55
C LEU A 60 -5.60 10.56 -0.93
N ILE A 61 -5.46 11.85 -1.24
CA ILE A 61 -5.32 12.33 -2.63
C ILE A 61 -4.01 11.80 -3.24
N ALA A 62 -2.93 11.72 -2.47
CA ALA A 62 -1.67 11.13 -2.92
C ALA A 62 -1.76 9.62 -3.19
N GLY A 63 -2.58 8.90 -2.42
CA GLY A 63 -2.86 7.48 -2.60
C GLY A 63 -3.89 7.17 -3.69
N LEU A 64 -4.75 8.13 -4.04
CA LEU A 64 -5.87 7.95 -4.97
C LEU A 64 -5.46 7.35 -6.33
N PRO A 65 -4.37 7.79 -7.01
CA PRO A 65 -3.92 7.17 -8.25
C PRO A 65 -3.66 5.66 -8.13
N TYR A 66 -3.01 5.24 -7.04
CA TYR A 66 -2.70 3.84 -6.80
C TYR A 66 -3.95 3.03 -6.47
N LEU A 67 -4.86 3.61 -5.69
CA LEU A 67 -6.13 2.99 -5.33
C LEU A 67 -7.02 2.78 -6.57
N LEU A 68 -7.08 3.76 -7.47
CA LEU A 68 -7.79 3.64 -8.75
C LEU A 68 -7.20 2.56 -9.64
N MET A 69 -5.87 2.43 -9.70
CA MET A 69 -5.19 1.35 -10.43
C MET A 69 -5.52 -0.03 -9.85
N ILE A 70 -5.54 -0.15 -8.52
CA ILE A 70 -5.93 -1.39 -7.84
C ILE A 70 -7.38 -1.77 -8.21
N PHE A 71 -8.32 -0.82 -8.12
CA PHE A 71 -9.70 -1.06 -8.52
C PHE A 71 -9.85 -1.44 -9.97
N LEU A 72 -9.08 -0.83 -10.88
CA LEU A 72 -9.07 -1.18 -12.30
C LEU A 72 -8.61 -2.62 -12.51
N CYS A 73 -7.54 -3.05 -11.84
CA CYS A 73 -7.05 -4.43 -11.90
C CYS A 73 -8.10 -5.42 -11.40
N PHE A 74 -8.73 -5.15 -10.26
CA PHE A 74 -9.79 -6.01 -9.72
C PHE A 74 -11.03 -6.03 -10.62
N ALA A 75 -11.43 -4.90 -11.17
CA ALA A 75 -12.53 -4.81 -12.12
C ALA A 75 -12.25 -5.61 -13.39
N TYR A 76 -11.03 -5.52 -13.93
CA TYR A 76 -10.60 -6.32 -15.08
C TYR A 76 -10.64 -7.81 -14.78
N MET A 77 -10.03 -8.26 -13.67
CA MET A 77 -10.03 -9.67 -13.28
C MET A 77 -11.46 -10.19 -13.05
N GLY A 78 -12.30 -9.40 -12.37
CA GLY A 78 -13.68 -9.76 -12.08
C GLY A 78 -14.54 -9.89 -13.34
N LEU A 79 -14.50 -8.89 -14.22
CA LEU A 79 -15.26 -8.90 -15.47
C LEU A 79 -14.71 -9.92 -16.47
N SER A 80 -13.39 -10.08 -16.55
CA SER A 80 -12.78 -11.16 -17.35
C SER A 80 -13.21 -12.55 -16.86
N SER A 81 -13.45 -12.73 -15.56
CA SER A 81 -13.97 -13.99 -15.02
C SER A 81 -15.47 -14.16 -15.28
N LEU A 82 -16.26 -13.09 -15.19
CA LEU A 82 -17.73 -13.14 -15.32
C LEU A 82 -18.21 -13.18 -16.78
N CYS A 83 -17.53 -12.47 -17.67
CA CYS A 83 -17.90 -12.28 -19.06
C CYS A 83 -17.23 -13.27 -20.02
N LYS A 84 -16.71 -14.42 -19.52
CA LYS A 84 -16.12 -15.45 -20.37
C LYS A 84 -17.16 -16.01 -21.34
N GLU A 85 -16.79 -16.08 -22.61
CA GLU A 85 -17.60 -16.71 -23.66
C GLU A 85 -17.62 -18.23 -23.49
N GLY A 86 -18.80 -18.84 -23.60
CA GLY A 86 -18.94 -20.27 -23.87
C GLY A 86 -19.34 -21.21 -22.73
N GLU A 87 -19.48 -20.76 -21.48
CA GLU A 87 -20.02 -21.62 -20.42
C GLU A 87 -21.54 -21.46 -20.23
N PRO A 88 -22.32 -22.56 -20.29
CA PRO A 88 -23.73 -22.52 -19.92
C PRO A 88 -23.86 -22.35 -18.40
N ASP A 89 -24.32 -21.18 -17.95
CA ASP A 89 -24.53 -20.89 -16.52
C ASP A 89 -25.68 -21.73 -15.94
N PRO A 90 -25.46 -22.54 -14.89
CA PRO A 90 -26.49 -23.40 -14.32
C PRO A 90 -27.38 -22.75 -13.23
N THR A 91 -27.30 -21.43 -12.95
CA THR A 91 -28.01 -20.85 -11.77
C THR A 91 -28.57 -19.42 -11.91
N THR A 92 -29.87 -19.33 -11.59
CA THR A 92 -30.71 -18.25 -11.00
C THR A 92 -30.55 -16.76 -11.41
N SER A 93 -31.66 -16.28 -12.00
CA SER A 93 -32.12 -14.94 -12.41
C SER A 93 -31.37 -13.65 -12.03
N LEU A 94 -30.80 -13.50 -10.83
CA LEU A 94 -30.23 -12.21 -10.36
C LEU A 94 -28.78 -12.02 -10.81
N LEU A 95 -27.97 -13.08 -10.71
CA LEU A 95 -26.60 -13.09 -11.25
C LEU A 95 -26.61 -12.97 -12.77
N LEU A 96 -27.61 -13.56 -13.44
CA LEU A 96 -27.78 -13.46 -14.88
C LEU A 96 -28.14 -12.03 -15.34
N GLN A 97 -29.00 -11.33 -14.60
CA GLN A 97 -29.32 -9.92 -14.88
C GLN A 97 -28.13 -9.01 -14.66
N LEU A 98 -27.36 -9.22 -13.58
CA LEU A 98 -26.12 -8.50 -13.33
C LEU A 98 -25.07 -8.79 -14.40
N LYS A 99 -24.89 -10.06 -14.79
CA LYS A 99 -23.99 -10.45 -15.88
C LYS A 99 -24.40 -9.80 -17.20
N LYS A 100 -25.69 -9.81 -17.55
CA LYS A 100 -26.19 -9.16 -18.78
C LYS A 100 -25.99 -7.64 -18.76
N SER A 101 -26.09 -7.01 -17.59
CA SER A 101 -25.88 -5.56 -17.42
C SER A 101 -24.39 -5.17 -17.41
N LEU A 102 -23.54 -6.02 -16.86
CA LEU A 102 -22.10 -5.75 -16.69
C LEU A 102 -21.26 -6.19 -17.90
N CYS A 103 -21.67 -7.26 -18.58
CA CYS A 103 -21.05 -7.79 -19.80
C CYS A 103 -21.71 -7.20 -21.05
N VAL A 104 -21.90 -5.87 -21.08
CA VAL A 104 -22.28 -5.16 -22.32
C VAL A 104 -21.27 -5.51 -23.43
N ASP A 105 -21.70 -5.49 -24.69
CA ASP A 105 -20.96 -5.96 -25.88
C ASP A 105 -19.48 -5.50 -25.97
N ASP A 106 -19.10 -4.43 -25.26
CA ASP A 106 -17.73 -3.88 -25.23
C ASP A 106 -17.27 -3.43 -23.82
N TRP A 107 -17.51 -4.26 -22.79
CA TRP A 107 -17.05 -3.98 -21.41
C TRP A 107 -15.53 -3.77 -21.35
N GLU A 108 -14.76 -4.46 -22.20
CA GLU A 108 -13.30 -4.35 -22.24
C GLU A 108 -12.85 -2.97 -22.78
N ALA A 109 -13.49 -2.48 -23.85
CA ALA A 109 -13.23 -1.14 -24.38
C ALA A 109 -13.56 -0.05 -23.36
N SER A 110 -14.67 -0.22 -22.63
CA SER A 110 -15.07 0.67 -21.54
C SER A 110 -14.02 0.69 -20.42
N LEU A 111 -13.53 -0.49 -19.99
CA LEU A 111 -12.50 -0.56 -18.95
C LEU A 111 -11.15 0.00 -19.39
N ARG A 112 -10.75 -0.25 -20.65
CA ARG A 112 -9.53 0.31 -21.24
C ARG A 112 -9.59 1.84 -21.28
N SER A 113 -10.72 2.43 -21.69
CA SER A 113 -10.88 3.89 -21.71
C SER A 113 -10.80 4.51 -20.32
N VAL A 114 -11.46 3.91 -19.31
CA VAL A 114 -11.31 4.31 -17.91
C VAL A 114 -9.87 4.17 -17.43
N GLY A 115 -9.20 3.07 -17.79
CA GLY A 115 -7.80 2.83 -17.47
C GLY A 115 -6.85 3.90 -18.02
N VAL A 116 -7.05 4.32 -19.27
CA VAL A 116 -6.28 5.43 -19.87
C VAL A 116 -6.49 6.72 -19.10
N VAL A 117 -7.73 7.05 -18.72
CA VAL A 117 -8.04 8.23 -17.89
C VAL A 117 -7.33 8.17 -16.54
N VAL A 118 -7.37 7.02 -15.86
CA VAL A 118 -6.68 6.80 -14.57
C VAL A 118 -5.17 6.96 -14.72
N LEU A 119 -4.57 6.43 -15.78
CA LEU A 119 -3.14 6.58 -16.05
C LEU A 119 -2.75 8.04 -16.32
N ILE A 120 -3.52 8.74 -17.17
CA ILE A 120 -3.29 10.17 -17.44
C ILE A 120 -3.40 10.97 -16.15
N PHE A 121 -4.45 10.74 -15.37
CA PHE A 121 -4.64 11.39 -14.06
C PHE A 121 -3.44 11.12 -13.14
N SER A 122 -2.98 9.87 -13.06
CA SER A 122 -1.81 9.48 -12.24
C SER A 122 -0.53 10.20 -12.67
N VAL A 123 -0.28 10.29 -13.97
CA VAL A 123 0.89 10.99 -14.53
C VAL A 123 0.81 12.49 -14.29
N CYS A 124 -0.35 13.10 -14.55
CA CYS A 124 -0.59 14.52 -14.31
C CYS A 124 -0.44 14.88 -12.83
N TYR A 125 -1.03 14.08 -11.95
CA TYR A 125 -0.92 14.24 -10.51
C TYR A 125 0.54 14.18 -10.04
N ARG A 126 1.29 13.14 -10.47
CA ARG A 126 2.71 12.99 -10.13
C ARG A 126 3.54 14.18 -10.63
N LYS A 127 3.29 14.64 -11.86
CA LYS A 127 3.99 15.79 -12.43
C LYS A 127 3.70 17.08 -11.65
N MET A 128 2.44 17.34 -11.29
CA MET A 128 2.07 18.48 -10.45
C MET A 128 2.73 18.41 -9.06
N HIS A 129 2.70 17.24 -8.42
CA HIS A 129 3.30 17.04 -7.10
C HIS A 129 4.82 17.28 -7.11
N LEU A 130 5.53 16.86 -8.17
CA LEU A 130 6.96 17.13 -8.32
C LEU A 130 7.26 18.63 -8.54
N LEU A 131 6.36 19.36 -9.20
CA LEU A 131 6.51 20.80 -9.42
C LEU A 131 6.21 21.63 -8.16
N THR A 132 5.27 21.20 -7.32
CA THR A 132 4.95 21.88 -6.05
C THR A 132 5.89 21.49 -4.91
N GLY A 133 6.39 20.25 -4.88
CA GLY A 133 7.31 19.74 -3.86
C GLY A 133 8.69 20.41 -3.86
N LYS A 134 9.17 20.93 -5.00
CA LYS A 134 10.44 21.68 -5.07
C LYS A 134 10.42 23.04 -4.37
N ARG A 135 9.25 23.55 -3.96
CA ARG A 135 9.11 24.88 -3.33
C ARG A 135 9.29 24.90 -1.81
N LYS A 136 9.37 23.75 -1.13
CA LYS A 136 9.48 23.66 0.34
C LYS A 136 10.93 23.49 0.87
N SER A 137 11.95 23.69 0.03
CA SER A 137 13.37 23.59 0.42
C SER A 137 14.20 24.83 0.07
N ALA A 138 13.59 26.02 0.10
CA ALA A 138 14.30 27.29 0.05
C ALA A 138 13.97 28.12 1.29
#